data_AF-A0A4P5WL18-F1
#
_entry.id   AF-A0A4P5WL18-F1
#
_cell.length_a   1.000
_cell.length_b   1.000
_cell.length_c   1.000
_cell.angle_alpha   90.00
_cell.angle_beta   90.00
_cell.angle_gamma   90.00
#
_symmetry.space_group_name_H-M   'P 1'
#
loop_
_entity.id
_entity.type
_entity.pdbx_description
1 polymer ?
#
loop_
_entity_poly.entity_id
_entity_poly.type
_entity_poly.pdbx_seq_one_letter_code
_entity_poly.pdbx_strand_id
1 'polypeptide(L)'
;MAVRIRLRRTGRKHNASYRIVVVDGRKPRQGEYLESIGQYAPRGGKNALNLLNERAIFWLDQGAQPSDTVRSLLRRAGVLKARHEARLATKLAGAAVPVVEG
;
A
#
# COMPACT_ATOMS: atom_id res chain seq x y z
N MET A 1 -14.91 -4.59 10.98
CA MET A 1 -14.99 -3.62 9.88
C MET A 1 -13.73 -2.79 9.92
N ALA A 2 -12.74 -3.20 9.15
CA ALA A 2 -11.56 -2.39 8.82
C ALA A 2 -10.87 -3.10 7.66
N VAL A 3 -10.76 -2.43 6.52
CA VAL A 3 -9.98 -2.95 5.39
C VAL A 3 -8.52 -2.90 5.78
N ARG A 4 -7.83 -4.04 5.65
CA ARG A 4 -6.42 -4.20 5.99
C ARG A 4 -5.62 -4.58 4.76
N ILE A 5 -4.42 -4.03 4.67
CA ILE A 5 -3.42 -4.46 3.70
C ILE A 5 -2.43 -5.36 4.44
N ARG A 6 -2.38 -6.64 4.07
CA ARG A 6 -1.57 -7.65 4.77
C ARG A 6 -0.87 -8.60 3.81
N LEU A 7 0.11 -9.35 4.33
CA LEU A 7 0.81 -10.39 3.60
C LEU A 7 0.05 -11.72 3.64
N ARG A 8 -0.25 -12.29 2.47
CA ARG A 8 -0.72 -13.67 2.30
C ARG A 8 0.42 -14.54 1.82
N ARG A 9 0.76 -15.60 2.56
CA ARG A 9 1.82 -16.54 2.18
C ARG A 9 1.35 -17.42 1.03
N THR A 10 2.14 -17.48 -0.05
CA THR A 10 1.89 -18.30 -1.25
C THR A 10 3.06 -19.22 -1.61
N GLY A 11 4.22 -19.07 -0.96
CA GLY A 11 5.42 -19.85 -1.25
C GLY A 11 5.45 -21.27 -0.64
N ARG A 12 6.46 -22.03 -1.03
CA ARG A 12 6.71 -23.42 -0.59
C ARG A 12 7.41 -23.49 0.77
N LYS A 13 7.51 -24.70 1.34
CA LYS A 13 8.37 -24.95 2.51
C LYS A 13 9.80 -24.50 2.18
N HIS A 14 10.45 -23.78 3.09
CA HIS A 14 11.76 -23.15 2.90
C HIS A 14 11.89 -22.16 1.72
N ASN A 15 10.83 -21.78 1.01
CA ASN A 15 10.90 -20.70 0.02
C ASN A 15 9.64 -19.83 0.14
N ALA A 16 9.70 -18.85 1.04
CA ALA A 16 8.55 -18.01 1.35
C ALA A 16 8.38 -16.91 0.30
N SER A 17 7.20 -16.89 -0.31
CA SER A 17 6.69 -15.80 -1.14
C SER A 17 5.38 -15.31 -0.55
N TYR A 18 5.12 -14.02 -0.68
CA TYR A 18 3.95 -13.36 -0.12
C TYR A 18 3.26 -12.54 -1.21
N ARG A 19 1.93 -12.54 -1.23
CA ARG A 19 1.14 -11.51 -1.92
C ARG A 19 0.75 -10.42 -0.94
N ILE A 20 0.80 -9.18 -1.38
CA ILE A 20 0.30 -8.02 -0.66
C ILE A 20 -1.16 -7.88 -1.07
N VAL A 21 -2.08 -8.19 -0.13
CA VAL A 21 -3.51 -8.26 -0.41
C VAL A 21 -4.29 -7.30 0.45
N VAL A 22 -5.38 -6.77 -0.12
CA VAL A 22 -6.37 -5.94 0.54
C VAL A 22 -7.56 -6.80 0.91
N VAL A 23 -7.98 -6.76 2.17
CA VAL A 23 -9.00 -7.68 2.68
C VAL A 23 -9.72 -7.09 3.89
N ASP A 24 -10.95 -7.53 4.16
CA ASP A 24 -11.57 -7.24 5.46
C ASP A 24 -10.77 -7.91 6.60
N GLY A 25 -10.45 -7.13 7.63
CA GLY A 25 -9.63 -7.57 8.76
C GLY A 25 -10.16 -8.79 9.53
N ARG A 26 -11.45 -9.13 9.42
CA ARG A 26 -12.07 -10.31 10.04
C ARG A 26 -11.81 -11.61 9.25
N LYS A 27 -11.45 -11.53 7.97
CA LYS A 27 -11.25 -12.71 7.12
C LYS A 27 -9.98 -13.47 7.52
N PRO A 28 -9.94 -14.81 7.38
CA PRO A 28 -8.78 -15.62 7.71
C PRO A 28 -7.59 -15.30 6.81
N ARG A 29 -6.36 -15.56 7.28
CA ARG A 29 -5.10 -15.20 6.60
C ARG A 29 -5.00 -15.67 5.15
N GLN A 30 -5.55 -16.86 4.85
CA GLN A 30 -5.54 -17.47 3.52
C GLN A 30 -6.90 -17.44 2.82
N GLY A 31 -7.85 -16.66 3.33
CA GLY A 31 -9.17 -16.51 2.73
C GLY A 31 -9.19 -15.66 1.47
N GLU A 32 -10.41 -15.44 1.00
CA GLU A 32 -10.73 -14.49 -0.06
C GLU A 32 -10.27 -13.07 0.31
N TYR A 33 -9.77 -12.36 -0.70
CA TYR A 33 -9.31 -10.98 -0.60
C TYR A 33 -10.00 -10.14 -1.68
N LEU A 34 -10.10 -8.83 -1.44
CA LEU A 34 -10.70 -7.87 -2.37
C LEU A 34 -9.81 -7.65 -3.58
N GLU A 35 -8.52 -7.40 -3.33
CA GLU A 35 -7.54 -7.10 -4.39
C GLU A 35 -6.14 -7.55 -4.00
N SER A 36 -5.33 -7.96 -4.98
CA SER A 36 -3.89 -8.21 -4.81
C SER A 36 -3.11 -7.06 -5.44
N ILE A 37 -2.49 -6.23 -4.60
CA ILE A 37 -1.81 -5.00 -5.04
C ILE A 37 -0.29 -5.17 -5.22
N GLY A 38 0.23 -6.37 -4.96
CA GLY A 38 1.64 -6.67 -5.19
C GLY A 38 2.10 -8.01 -4.66
N GLN A 39 3.41 -8.22 -4.72
CA GLN A 39 4.09 -9.42 -4.26
C GLN A 39 5.42 -9.07 -3.58
N TYR A 40 5.76 -9.86 -2.58
CA TYR A 40 6.99 -9.75 -1.83
C TYR A 40 7.65 -11.12 -1.68
N ALA A 41 8.86 -11.25 -2.17
CA ALA A 41 9.72 -12.43 -2.05
C ALA A 41 11.01 -12.01 -1.33
N PRO A 42 11.15 -12.24 -0.01
CA PRO A 42 12.34 -11.84 0.75
C PRO A 42 13.67 -12.33 0.17
N ARG A 43 13.66 -13.48 -0.53
CA ARG A 43 14.84 -14.09 -1.15
C ARG A 43 15.06 -13.69 -2.61
N GLY A 44 14.20 -12.83 -3.17
CA GLY A 44 14.25 -12.42 -4.57
C GLY A 44 15.30 -11.36 -4.90
N GLY A 45 16.18 -10.98 -3.96
CA GLY A 45 17.22 -9.98 -4.18
C GLY A 45 16.67 -8.63 -4.64
N LYS A 46 17.18 -8.11 -5.76
CA LYS A 46 16.79 -6.80 -6.34
C LYS A 46 15.30 -6.74 -6.72
N ASN A 47 14.71 -7.86 -7.15
CA ASN A 47 13.30 -7.96 -7.55
C ASN A 47 12.41 -8.51 -6.42
N ALA A 48 12.84 -8.36 -5.18
CA ALA A 48 12.13 -8.88 -4.01
C ALA A 48 10.74 -8.26 -3.81
N LEU A 49 10.45 -7.08 -4.38
CA LEU A 49 9.18 -6.38 -4.20
C LEU A 49 8.68 -5.89 -5.56
N ASN A 50 7.45 -6.27 -5.90
CA ASN A 50 6.70 -5.70 -7.01
C ASN A 50 5.36 -5.21 -6.49
N LEU A 51 4.99 -3.98 -6.79
CA LEU A 51 3.82 -3.31 -6.23
C LEU A 51 3.14 -2.45 -7.29
N LEU A 52 1.81 -2.50 -7.32
CA LEU A 52 0.99 -1.59 -8.10
C LEU A 52 0.80 -0.29 -7.29
N ASN A 53 1.68 0.68 -7.52
CA ASN A 53 1.76 1.90 -6.71
C ASN A 53 0.44 2.68 -6.68
N GLU A 54 -0.23 2.83 -7.83
CA GLU A 54 -1.50 3.55 -7.94
C GLU A 54 -2.60 2.91 -7.07
N ARG A 55 -2.70 1.58 -7.13
CA ARG A 55 -3.68 0.82 -6.34
C ARG A 55 -3.35 0.88 -4.85
N ALA A 56 -2.06 0.83 -4.49
CA ALA A 56 -1.64 0.99 -3.11
C ALA A 56 -2.03 2.37 -2.55
N ILE A 57 -1.83 3.45 -3.31
CA ILE A 57 -2.23 4.81 -2.92
C ILE A 57 -3.75 4.89 -2.78
N PHE A 58 -4.50 4.41 -3.76
CA PHE A 58 -5.96 4.38 -3.73
C PHE A 58 -6.49 3.76 -2.44
N TRP A 59 -6.05 2.56 -2.08
CA TRP A 59 -6.51 1.88 -0.87
C TRP A 59 -6.11 2.60 0.42
N LEU A 60 -4.91 3.20 0.46
CA LEU A 60 -4.49 4.02 1.60
C LEU A 60 -5.36 5.27 1.77
N ASP A 61 -5.81 5.88 0.67
CA ASP A 61 -6.70 7.04 0.70
C ASP A 61 -8.15 6.67 1.05
N GLN A 62 -8.60 5.46 0.69
CA GLN A 62 -9.85 4.88 1.16
C GLN A 62 -9.80 4.44 2.65
N GLY A 63 -8.67 4.66 3.35
CA GLY A 63 -8.53 4.38 4.77
C GLY A 63 -8.08 2.95 5.12
N ALA A 64 -7.63 2.16 4.13
CA ALA A 64 -7.10 0.83 4.41
C ALA A 64 -5.84 0.91 5.27
N GLN A 65 -5.77 0.06 6.29
CA GLN A 65 -4.67 0.05 7.27
C GLN A 65 -3.64 -1.03 6.92
N PRO A 66 -2.38 -0.67 6.59
CA PRO A 66 -1.32 -1.64 6.36
C PRO A 66 -0.78 -2.22 7.67
N SER A 67 -0.41 -3.50 7.67
CA SER A 67 0.38 -4.09 8.76
C SER A 67 1.80 -3.50 8.79
N ASP A 68 2.53 -3.68 9.90
CA ASP A 68 3.86 -3.05 10.09
C ASP A 68 4.86 -3.43 9.00
N THR A 69 4.89 -4.72 8.62
CA THR A 69 5.75 -5.20 7.52
C THR A 69 5.33 -4.61 6.19
N VAL A 70 4.03 -4.56 5.89
CA VAL A 70 3.53 -3.97 4.63
C VAL A 70 3.85 -2.47 4.60
N ARG A 71 3.67 -1.75 5.70
CA ARG A 71 4.04 -0.33 5.84
C ARG A 71 5.51 -0.12 5.53
N SER A 72 6.38 -1.00 6.03
CA SER A 72 7.82 -0.95 5.76
C SER A 72 8.14 -1.18 4.29
N LEU A 73 7.44 -2.13 3.63
CA LEU A 73 7.57 -2.37 2.19
C LEU A 73 7.07 -1.17 1.35
N LEU A 74 5.93 -0.59 1.73
CA LEU A 74 5.38 0.61 1.07
C LEU A 74 6.32 1.82 1.22
N ARG A 75 6.98 1.96 2.37
CA ARG A 75 8.02 2.96 2.58
C ARG A 75 9.22 2.72 1.67
N ARG A 76 9.71 1.48 1.58
CA ARG A 76 10.83 1.09 0.72
C ARG A 76 10.53 1.32 -0.77
N ALA A 77 9.27 1.13 -1.18
CA ALA A 77 8.81 1.38 -2.54
C ALA A 77 8.56 2.87 -2.86
N GLY A 78 8.70 3.77 -1.89
CA GLY A 78 8.45 5.20 -2.10
C GLY A 78 6.96 5.60 -2.14
N VAL A 79 6.04 4.65 -2.04
CA VAL A 79 4.58 4.92 -2.13
C VAL A 79 4.11 5.88 -1.05
N LEU A 80 4.55 5.70 0.19
CA LEU A 80 4.15 6.57 1.29
C LEU A 80 4.69 8.00 1.12
N LYS A 81 5.88 8.14 0.52
CA LYS A 81 6.49 9.44 0.21
C LYS A 81 5.69 10.15 -0.88
N ALA A 82 5.47 9.47 -2.01
CA ALA A 82 4.69 10.01 -3.12
C ALA A 82 3.27 10.43 -2.71
N ARG A 83 2.59 9.60 -1.90
CA ARG A 83 1.28 9.94 -1.35
C ARG A 83 1.31 11.18 -0.46
N HIS A 84 2.34 11.31 0.39
CA HIS A 84 2.46 12.46 1.28
C HIS A 84 2.70 13.75 0.49
N GLU A 85 3.61 13.73 -0.48
CA GLU A 85 3.91 14.86 -1.37
C GLU A 85 2.67 15.30 -2.17
N ALA A 86 1.93 14.35 -2.73
CA ALA A 86 0.68 14.65 -3.44
C ALA A 86 -0.35 15.35 -2.54
N ARG A 87 -0.53 14.88 -1.30
CA ARG A 87 -1.46 15.49 -0.33
C ARG A 87 -1.00 16.88 0.11
N LEU A 88 0.31 17.08 0.28
CA LEU A 88 0.86 18.41 0.58
C LEU A 88 0.62 19.38 -0.57
N ALA A 89 0.87 18.97 -1.81
CA ALA A 89 0.63 19.79 -2.99
C ALA A 89 -0.84 20.23 -3.09
N THR A 90 -1.80 19.32 -2.89
CA THR A 90 -3.23 19.66 -2.86
C THR A 90 -3.56 20.65 -1.75
N LYS A 91 -2.99 20.46 -0.54
CA LYS A 91 -3.22 21.37 0.59
C LYS A 91 -2.67 22.77 0.33
N LEU A 92 -1.48 22.87 -0.25
CA LEU A 92 -0.85 24.15 -0.59
C LEU A 92 -1.62 24.88 -1.69
N ALA A 93 -2.06 24.16 -2.72
CA ALA A 93 -2.90 24.73 -3.79
C ALA A 93 -4.24 25.25 -3.25
N GLY A 94 -4.87 24.55 -2.31
CA GLY A 94 -6.12 25.00 -1.67
C GLY A 94 -5.94 26.17 -0.69
N ALA A 95 -4.72 26.42 -0.20
CA ALA A 95 -4.42 27.52 0.71
C ALA A 95 -4.03 28.83 -0.01
N ALA A 96 -3.66 28.76 -1.29
CA ALA A 96 -3.41 29.95 -2.11
C ALA A 96 -4.76 30.62 -2.42
N VAL A 97 -5.13 31.63 -1.61
CA VAL A 97 -6.28 32.51 -1.88
C VAL A 97 -6.04 33.20 -3.22
N PRO A 98 -6.98 33.19 -4.18
CA PRO A 98 -6.85 34.00 -5.37
C PRO A 98 -6.87 35.46 -4.94
N VAL A 99 -5.75 36.15 -5.09
CA VAL A 99 -5.73 37.62 -4.97
C VAL A 99 -6.55 38.11 -6.15
N VAL A 100 -7.79 38.51 -5.87
CA VAL A 100 -8.63 39.20 -6.84
C VAL A 100 -8.00 40.58 -7.01
N GLU A 101 -7.21 40.75 -8.07
CA GLU A 101 -6.79 42.09 -8.50
C GLU A 101 -8.05 42.82 -9.00
N GLY A 102 -8.46 43.82 -8.23
CA GLY A 102 -9.50 44.79 -8.58
C GLY A 102 -8.88 46.07 -9.10
#